data_AF-A0A1F3VDB9-F1
#
_entry.id   AF-A0A1F3VDB9-F1
#
_cell.length_a   1.000
_cell.length_b   1.000
_cell.length_c   1.000
_cell.angle_alpha   90.00
_cell.angle_beta   90.00
_cell.angle_gamma   90.00
#
_symmetry.space_group_name_H-M   'P 1'
#
loop_
_entity.id
_entity.type
_entity.pdbx_description
1 polymer ?
#
loop_
_entity_poly.entity_id
_entity_poly.type
_entity_poly.pdbx_seq_one_letter_code
_entity_poly.pdbx_strand_id
1 'polypeptide(L)'
;MAKSLTKTIGAILRKVWVKEKFTHQTFTYFIPAPPERKTGYREKQFDKIVFELLNNKGYEIISIHTQNCHQQSGMWVILELQTLNSNAQADLDFPSAPISKEQTAKPKVTTEIEGFYYLD
;
A
#
# COMPACT_ATOMS: atom_id res chain seq x y z
N MET A 1 22.12 -33.00 35.56
CA MET A 1 21.36 -31.73 35.52
C MET A 1 21.82 -30.75 34.41
N ALA A 2 22.45 -31.19 33.31
CA ALA A 2 23.02 -30.29 32.29
C ALA A 2 22.13 -30.04 31.04
N LYS A 3 20.99 -30.75 30.91
CA LYS A 3 20.16 -30.72 29.69
C LYS A 3 19.18 -29.52 29.61
N SER A 4 18.99 -28.78 30.69
CA SER A 4 18.03 -27.67 30.76
C SER A 4 18.61 -26.35 30.22
N LEU A 5 19.90 -26.11 30.44
CA LEU A 5 20.54 -24.83 30.12
C LEU A 5 20.77 -24.66 28.60
N THR A 6 21.13 -25.75 27.91
CA THR A 6 21.35 -25.77 26.46
C THR A 6 20.06 -25.55 25.66
N LYS A 7 18.92 -25.98 26.22
CA LYS A 7 17.59 -25.78 25.61
C LYS A 7 17.17 -24.31 25.65
N THR A 8 17.44 -23.62 26.76
CA THR A 8 17.13 -22.20 26.95
C THR A 8 18.00 -21.31 26.07
N ILE A 9 19.30 -21.59 25.98
CA ILE A 9 20.23 -20.85 25.11
C ILE A 9 19.86 -21.02 23.63
N GLY A 10 19.50 -22.25 23.22
CA GLY A 10 19.04 -22.52 21.86
C GLY A 10 17.73 -21.81 21.49
N ALA A 11 16.83 -21.59 22.45
CA ALA A 11 15.60 -20.83 22.24
C ALA A 11 15.85 -19.32 22.12
N ILE A 12 16.78 -18.78 22.91
CA ILE A 12 17.19 -17.37 22.85
C ILE A 12 17.88 -17.08 21.50
N LEU A 13 18.78 -17.95 21.04
CA LEU A 13 19.46 -17.81 19.75
C LEU A 13 18.52 -17.90 18.55
N ARG A 14 17.48 -18.75 18.60
CA ARG A 14 16.46 -18.78 17.53
C ARG A 14 15.59 -17.53 17.51
N LYS A 15 15.30 -16.94 18.68
CA LYS A 15 14.47 -15.74 18.78
C LYS A 15 15.16 -14.50 18.21
N VAL A 16 16.50 -14.46 18.26
CA VAL A 16 17.31 -13.35 17.71
C VAL A 16 17.47 -13.44 16.18
N TRP A 17 17.20 -14.59 15.56
CA TRP A 17 17.41 -14.79 14.11
C TRP A 17 16.13 -14.79 13.28
N VAL A 18 15.00 -14.33 13.84
CA VAL A 18 13.84 -13.95 13.04
C VAL A 18 14.20 -12.63 12.38
N LYS A 19 14.82 -12.69 11.19
CA LYS A 19 14.90 -11.55 10.27
C LYS A 19 13.46 -11.09 10.03
N GLU A 20 13.10 -9.92 10.56
CA GLU A 20 11.85 -9.28 10.21
C GLU A 20 11.84 -9.09 8.68
N LYS A 21 10.96 -9.82 8.00
CA LYS A 21 10.75 -9.67 6.57
C LYS A 21 9.90 -8.42 6.39
N PHE A 22 10.55 -7.31 6.05
CA PHE A 22 9.83 -6.12 5.62
C PHE A 22 9.12 -6.40 4.30
N THR A 23 7.80 -6.26 4.32
CA THR A 23 6.95 -6.57 3.18
C THR A 23 6.84 -5.33 2.30
N HIS A 24 6.92 -5.54 0.99
CA HIS A 24 6.74 -4.49 -0.01
C HIS A 24 5.28 -4.51 -0.45
N GLN A 25 4.65 -3.33 -0.46
CA GLN A 25 3.26 -3.15 -0.85
C GLN A 25 3.15 -1.98 -1.82
N THR A 26 2.08 -1.94 -2.60
CA THR A 26 1.83 -0.88 -3.57
C THR A 26 0.56 -0.15 -3.21
N PHE A 27 0.64 1.17 -3.06
CA PHE A 27 -0.51 2.06 -2.89
C PHE A 27 -0.76 2.81 -4.19
N THR A 28 -2.00 2.79 -4.67
CA THR A 28 -2.38 3.43 -5.94
C THR A 28 -3.48 4.45 -5.70
N TYR A 29 -3.31 5.66 -6.22
CA TYR A 29 -4.27 6.75 -6.08
C TYR A 29 -4.44 7.48 -7.41
N PHE A 30 -5.68 7.78 -7.80
CA PHE A 30 -5.96 8.58 -8.99
C PHE A 30 -6.08 10.05 -8.62
N ILE A 31 -5.22 10.89 -9.19
CA ILE A 31 -5.33 12.34 -9.08
C ILE A 31 -6.07 12.84 -10.33
N PRO A 32 -7.32 13.33 -10.19
CA PRO A 32 -8.04 13.88 -11.33
C PRO A 32 -7.35 15.15 -11.83
N ALA A 33 -7.54 15.45 -13.12
CA ALA A 33 -7.06 16.71 -13.64
C ALA A 33 -7.71 17.87 -12.87
N PRO A 34 -6.89 18.81 -12.38
CA PRO A 34 -7.43 19.92 -11.64
C PRO A 34 -8.31 20.82 -12.52
N PRO A 35 -9.31 21.51 -11.94
CA PRO A 35 -10.04 22.56 -12.65
C PRO A 35 -9.09 23.71 -13.01
N GLU A 36 -9.46 24.49 -14.03
CA GLU A 36 -8.71 25.68 -14.45
C GLU A 36 -8.54 26.66 -13.29
N ARG A 37 -7.30 27.13 -13.07
CA ARG A 37 -6.99 28.09 -12.01
C ARG A 37 -5.67 28.81 -12.26
N LYS A 38 -5.53 29.97 -11.61
CA LYS A 38 -4.38 30.86 -11.73
C LYS A 38 -3.18 30.48 -10.84
N THR A 39 -3.37 29.52 -9.93
CA THR A 39 -2.38 29.11 -8.92
C THR A 39 -2.11 27.60 -8.97
N GLY A 40 -1.02 27.14 -8.35
CA GLY A 40 -0.63 25.72 -8.33
C GLY A 40 -1.70 24.78 -7.74
N TYR A 41 -1.61 23.49 -8.07
CA TYR A 41 -2.45 22.46 -7.43
C TYR A 41 -1.83 21.93 -6.16
N ARG A 42 -2.69 21.53 -5.23
CA ARG A 42 -2.32 20.60 -4.17
C ARG A 42 -3.50 19.66 -3.90
N GLU A 43 -3.29 18.37 -4.07
CA GLU A 43 -4.31 17.34 -3.82
C GLU A 43 -4.35 17.03 -2.32
N LYS A 44 -5.25 17.71 -1.60
CA LYS A 44 -5.29 17.65 -0.12
C LYS A 44 -5.56 16.25 0.42
N GLN A 45 -6.37 15.47 -0.28
CA GLN A 45 -6.71 14.10 0.15
C GLN A 45 -5.51 13.17 0.02
N PHE A 46 -4.81 13.25 -1.12
CA PHE A 46 -3.56 12.53 -1.33
C PHE A 46 -2.54 12.87 -0.24
N ASP A 47 -2.35 14.15 0.06
CA ASP A 47 -1.42 14.58 1.11
C ASP A 47 -1.79 14.03 2.50
N LYS A 48 -3.09 14.00 2.82
CA LYS A 48 -3.57 13.47 4.11
C LYS A 48 -3.25 11.97 4.23
N ILE A 49 -3.52 11.20 3.17
CA ILE A 49 -3.27 9.76 3.14
C ILE A 49 -1.75 9.48 3.22
N VAL A 50 -0.95 10.19 2.42
CA VAL A 50 0.52 10.03 2.46
C VAL A 50 1.08 10.40 3.83
N PHE A 51 0.58 11.48 4.44
CA PHE A 51 0.97 11.85 5.81
C PHE A 51 0.64 10.74 6.81
N GLU A 52 -0.53 10.13 6.70
CA GLU A 52 -0.96 9.06 7.60
C GLU A 52 -0.14 7.77 7.42
N LEU A 53 0.12 7.38 6.16
CA LEU A 53 0.96 6.23 5.82
C LEU A 53 2.37 6.35 6.43
N LEU A 54 2.98 7.53 6.27
CA LEU A 54 4.36 7.77 6.70
C LEU A 54 4.49 7.96 8.22
N ASN A 55 3.57 8.70 8.85
CA ASN A 55 3.75 9.10 10.25
C ASN A 55 3.02 8.20 11.25
N ASN A 56 1.88 7.61 10.87
CA ASN A 56 1.02 6.89 11.80
C ASN A 56 1.05 5.38 11.56
N LYS A 57 1.14 4.95 10.29
CA LYS A 57 1.06 3.53 9.91
C LYS A 57 2.42 2.84 9.82
N GLY A 58 3.52 3.59 9.81
CA GLY A 58 4.88 3.02 9.83
C GLY A 58 5.31 2.45 8.49
N TYR A 59 4.97 3.14 7.40
CA TYR A 59 5.48 2.85 6.06
C TYR A 59 6.59 3.83 5.67
N GLU A 60 7.48 3.36 4.81
CA GLU A 60 8.45 4.17 4.09
C GLU A 60 8.15 4.10 2.60
N ILE A 61 8.22 5.23 1.89
CA ILE A 61 8.08 5.25 0.43
C ILE A 61 9.42 4.91 -0.19
N ILE A 62 9.48 3.80 -0.91
CA ILE A 62 10.66 3.35 -1.65
C ILE A 62 10.74 4.07 -3.00
N SER A 63 9.61 4.14 -3.69
CA SER A 63 9.55 4.69 -5.05
C SER A 63 8.18 5.28 -5.34
N ILE A 64 8.16 6.20 -6.32
CA ILE A 64 6.96 6.87 -6.80
C ILE A 64 6.94 6.75 -8.32
N HIS A 65 5.86 6.18 -8.83
CA HIS A 65 5.58 6.05 -10.25
C HIS A 65 4.30 6.81 -10.60
N THR A 66 4.28 7.35 -11.81
CA THR A 66 3.09 8.04 -12.32
C THR A 66 2.74 7.51 -13.70
N GLN A 67 1.43 7.38 -13.95
CA GLN A 67 0.91 6.96 -15.24
C GLN A 67 -0.25 7.88 -15.64
N ASN A 68 -0.14 8.51 -16.80
CA ASN A 68 -1.22 9.29 -17.36
C ASN A 68 -2.36 8.38 -17.82
N CYS A 69 -3.61 8.80 -17.63
CA CYS A 69 -4.73 8.12 -18.25
C CYS A 69 -4.97 8.75 -19.64
N HIS A 70 -4.84 7.97 -20.71
CA HIS A 70 -5.06 8.49 -22.08
C HIS A 70 -6.54 8.79 -22.37
N GLN A 71 -7.47 8.17 -21.64
CA GLN A 71 -8.91 8.27 -21.86
C GLN A 71 -9.62 9.24 -20.91
N GLN A 72 -8.97 9.65 -19.82
CA GLN A 72 -9.52 10.55 -18.81
C GLN A 72 -8.45 11.56 -18.39
N SER A 73 -8.84 12.81 -18.21
CA SER A 73 -7.92 13.84 -17.72
C SER A 73 -7.55 13.58 -16.26
N GLY A 74 -6.29 13.23 -16.03
CA GLY A 74 -5.75 12.93 -14.70
C GLY A 74 -4.53 12.01 -14.78
N MET A 75 -4.07 11.56 -13.63
CA MET A 75 -2.93 10.66 -13.52
C MET A 75 -3.07 9.69 -12.35
N TRP A 76 -2.62 8.47 -12.55
CA TRP A 76 -2.37 7.53 -11.48
C TRP A 76 -1.03 7.86 -10.82
N VAL A 77 -1.02 7.85 -9.50
CA VAL A 77 0.16 7.88 -8.65
C VAL A 77 0.25 6.53 -7.96
N ILE A 78 1.38 5.86 -8.13
CA ILE A 78 1.65 4.52 -7.62
C ILE A 78 2.86 4.64 -6.71
N LEU A 79 2.68 4.37 -5.42
CA LEU A 79 3.73 4.40 -4.41
C LEU A 79 4.12 2.96 -4.08
N GLU A 80 5.42 2.66 -4.14
CA GLU A 80 5.95 1.44 -3.54
C GLU A 80 6.32 1.74 -2.09
N LEU A 81 5.73 0.97 -1.18
CA LEU A 81 5.83 1.14 0.25
C LEU A 81 6.56 -0.04 0.86
N GLN A 82 7.45 0.24 1.82
CA GLN A 82 8.06 -0.74 2.70
C GLN A 82 7.46 -0.61 4.10
N THR A 83 7.05 -1.72 4.70
CA THR A 83 6.69 -1.75 6.12
C THR A 83 7.94 -1.55 6.97
N LEU A 84 7.94 -0.61 7.92
CA LEU A 84 9.03 -0.45 8.89
C LEU A 84 8.83 -1.30 10.15
N ASN A 85 7.58 -1.67 10.45
CA ASN A 85 7.21 -2.43 11.64
C ASN A 85 6.25 -3.57 11.26
N SER A 86 6.25 -4.65 12.04
CA SER A 86 5.34 -5.79 11.85
C SER A 86 3.84 -5.41 11.91
N ASN A 87 3.48 -4.34 12.63
CA ASN A 87 2.11 -3.82 12.70
C ASN A 87 1.64 -3.16 11.39
N ALA A 88 2.56 -2.60 10.60
CA ALA A 88 2.23 -1.94 9.34
C ALA A 88 1.74 -2.95 8.29
N GLN A 89 2.12 -4.22 8.42
CA GLN A 89 1.85 -5.21 7.39
C GLN A 89 0.36 -5.50 7.19
N ALA A 90 -0.48 -5.38 8.22
CA ALA A 90 -1.87 -5.80 8.20
C ALA A 90 -2.85 -4.82 7.52
N ASP A 91 -2.50 -3.54 7.37
CA ASP A 91 -3.46 -2.48 7.01
C ASP A 91 -3.75 -2.36 5.50
N LEU A 92 -2.89 -2.92 4.64
CA LEU A 92 -3.09 -2.93 3.19
C LEU A 92 -3.16 -4.35 2.62
N ASP A 93 -3.25 -5.37 3.49
CA ASP A 93 -3.54 -6.74 3.10
C ASP A 93 -5.02 -6.86 2.72
N PHE A 94 -5.42 -6.18 1.63
CA PHE A 94 -6.58 -6.61 0.88
C PHE A 94 -6.27 -8.02 0.40
N PRO A 95 -7.10 -9.03 0.68
CA PRO A 95 -6.89 -10.35 0.10
C PRO A 95 -6.86 -10.14 -1.40
N SER A 96 -5.67 -10.28 -1.98
CA SER A 96 -5.49 -10.29 -3.41
C SER A 96 -6.27 -11.51 -3.86
N ALA A 97 -7.54 -11.30 -4.24
CA ALA A 97 -8.28 -12.31 -4.96
C ALA A 97 -7.34 -12.74 -6.08
N PRO A 98 -6.97 -14.03 -6.17
CA PRO A 98 -6.02 -14.46 -7.16
C PRO A 98 -6.53 -13.96 -8.50
N ILE A 99 -5.74 -13.10 -9.15
CA ILE A 99 -6.02 -12.61 -10.50
C ILE A 99 -6.04 -13.88 -11.36
N SER A 100 -7.23 -14.45 -11.47
CA SER A 100 -7.46 -15.66 -12.21
C SER A 100 -7.19 -15.27 -13.65
N LYS A 101 -6.13 -15.83 -14.21
CA LYS A 101 -5.76 -15.66 -15.60
C LYS A 101 -6.77 -16.39 -16.47
N GLU A 102 -8.00 -15.91 -16.53
CA GLU A 102 -9.01 -16.34 -17.51
C GLU A 102 -10.27 -15.48 -17.35
N GLN A 103 -10.44 -14.52 -18.27
CA GLN A 103 -11.54 -14.53 -19.22
C GLN A 103 -11.54 -13.23 -20.04
N THR A 104 -10.94 -13.33 -21.22
CA THR A 104 -11.27 -12.54 -22.40
C THR A 104 -12.75 -12.72 -22.74
N ALA A 105 -13.63 -11.96 -22.10
CA ALA A 105 -15.00 -11.77 -22.57
C ALA A 105 -15.46 -10.36 -22.16
N LYS A 106 -15.76 -9.53 -23.17
CA LYS A 106 -16.23 -8.14 -23.02
C LYS A 106 -17.35 -8.04 -21.97
N PRO A 107 -17.23 -7.23 -20.91
CA PRO A 107 -18.38 -6.91 -20.07
C PRO A 107 -19.11 -5.70 -20.63
N LYS A 108 -20.43 -5.85 -20.71
CA LYS A 108 -21.40 -4.77 -20.92
C LYS A 108 -21.23 -3.70 -19.84
N VAL A 109 -21.30 -2.45 -20.28
CA VAL A 109 -21.43 -1.25 -19.45
C VAL A 109 -22.53 -1.47 -18.41
N THR A 110 -22.15 -1.47 -17.13
CA THR A 110 -23.05 -1.18 -16.03
C THR A 110 -22.37 -0.13 -15.16
N THR A 111 -23.12 0.94 -14.95
CA THR A 111 -22.92 2.19 -14.23
C THR A 111 -22.11 2.09 -12.92
N GLU A 112 -21.17 3.03 -12.79
CA GLU A 112 -20.72 3.73 -11.57
C GLU A 112 -20.31 2.90 -10.34
N ILE A 113 -19.00 2.90 -10.05
CA ILE A 113 -18.48 2.57 -8.72
C ILE A 113 -17.86 3.85 -8.14
N GLU A 114 -18.57 4.40 -7.17
CA GLU A 114 -18.33 5.61 -6.41
C GLU A 114 -17.12 5.45 -5.48
N GLY A 115 -16.09 6.26 -5.66
CA GLY A 115 -14.84 6.23 -4.88
C GLY A 115 -14.94 6.91 -3.53
N PHE A 116 -15.81 6.42 -2.64
CA PHE A 116 -15.84 6.84 -1.23
C PHE A 116 -15.24 5.76 -0.35
N TYR A 117 -14.02 6.00 0.14
CA TYR A 117 -13.45 5.23 1.25
C TYR A 117 -13.73 5.99 2.54
N TYR A 118 -14.62 5.45 3.36
CA TYR A 118 -14.79 5.91 4.74
C TYR A 118 -13.59 5.39 5.55
N LEU A 119 -12.79 6.31 6.08
CA LEU A 119 -11.78 6.01 7.10
C LEU A 119 -12.50 6.10 8.45
N ASP A 120 -12.81 4.95 9.04
CA ASP A 120 -13.15 4.83 10.46
C ASP A 120 -11.87 4.82 11.32
#